data_AF-A0A7S0PY78-F1
#
_entry.id   AF-A0A7S0PY78-F1
#
_cell.length_a   1.000
_cell.length_b   1.000
_cell.length_c   1.000
_cell.angle_alpha   90.00
_cell.angle_beta   90.00
_cell.angle_gamma   90.00
#
_symmetry.space_group_name_H-M   'P 1'
#
loop_
_entity.id
_entity.type
_entity.pdbx_description
1 polymer ?
#
loop_
_entity_poly.entity_id
_entity_poly.type
_entity_poly.pdbx_seq_one_letter_code
_entity_poly.pdbx_strand_id
1 'polypeptide(L)'
;AAANEADLLVGKQLLRPKGASEDDEEAPPPRGFGEGVSFDAIDAFLNTTQPVMHVPCAVANRSVKFFGIPRTGAFVCAPFVDADGEIKGVISADTLGLDRPFTEEELTLFESVATQVGEACIRVEAALGEEHLQLTAALLTANEESQSDLKTRLEEAATIEAEEGGDKLASLKAKWQRATEDLGVLTDAHLTYLFSRRAPTPEVLAVLKAVQAVLVPPLRASIETLTWDAFKASTKVLRGSALFAKIGAYDVMAETSAEGFDKAIALLPEEMDEEALKKASFVCFLMLQWVRETRALCVAKLQKEEEEAAAAAEAAAAAEAAAAAAAEAEGAPTDEVTD
;
A
#
# COMPACT_ATOMS: atom_id res chain seq x y z
N ALA A 1 4.07 -35.17 9.23
CA ALA A 1 3.65 -34.16 10.21
C ALA A 1 2.24 -33.76 9.84
N ALA A 2 1.25 -34.01 10.69
CA ALA A 2 -0.09 -33.47 10.47
C ALA A 2 0.04 -31.94 10.52
N ALA A 3 -0.39 -31.26 9.46
CA ALA A 3 -0.53 -29.81 9.50
C ALA A 3 -1.35 -29.45 10.75
N ASN A 4 -0.92 -28.46 11.52
CA ASN A 4 -1.70 -27.97 12.64
C ASN A 4 -3.10 -27.62 12.11
N GLU A 5 -4.17 -28.15 12.71
CA GLU A 5 -5.54 -27.87 12.27
C GLU A 5 -5.84 -26.35 12.24
N ALA A 6 -5.09 -25.55 13.01
CA ALA A 6 -5.11 -24.09 12.98
C ALA A 6 -4.78 -23.48 11.60
N ASP A 7 -3.86 -24.07 10.84
CA ASP A 7 -3.51 -23.61 9.49
C ASP A 7 -4.65 -23.86 8.48
N LEU A 8 -5.63 -24.70 8.81
CA LEU A 8 -6.78 -25.02 7.94
C LEU A 8 -7.83 -23.91 7.91
N LEU A 9 -7.82 -22.96 8.84
CA LEU A 9 -8.81 -21.88 8.92
C LEU A 9 -8.25 -20.53 8.48
N VAL A 10 -6.93 -20.34 8.51
CA VAL A 10 -6.27 -19.12 8.07
C VAL A 10 -6.57 -18.87 6.58
N GLY A 11 -7.04 -17.65 6.26
CA GLY A 11 -7.37 -17.25 4.89
C GLY A 11 -8.74 -17.70 4.39
N LYS A 12 -9.50 -18.50 5.17
CA LYS A 12 -10.88 -18.83 4.82
C LYS A 12 -11.81 -17.66 5.15
N GLN A 13 -12.72 -17.37 4.22
CA GLN A 13 -13.68 -16.29 4.36
C GLN A 13 -15.09 -16.85 4.48
N LEU A 14 -15.85 -16.27 5.40
CA LEU A 14 -17.28 -16.47 5.54
C LEU A 14 -17.96 -15.19 5.06
N LEU A 15 -18.73 -15.28 3.98
CA LEU A 15 -19.43 -14.14 3.41
C LEU A 15 -20.88 -14.14 3.90
N ARG A 16 -21.37 -12.97 4.29
CA ARG A 16 -22.79 -12.81 4.61
C ARG A 16 -23.58 -13.07 3.32
N PRO A 17 -24.66 -13.86 3.36
CA PRO A 17 -25.56 -13.99 2.22
C PRO A 17 -26.05 -12.61 1.79
N LYS A 18 -26.11 -12.36 0.48
CA LYS A 18 -26.72 -11.13 -0.03
C LYS A 18 -28.17 -11.07 0.48
N GLY A 19 -28.53 -9.96 1.13
CA GLY A 19 -29.93 -9.66 1.40
C GLY A 19 -30.68 -9.44 0.09
N ALA A 20 -32.01 -9.57 0.10
CA ALA A 20 -32.81 -9.14 -1.03
C ALA A 20 -32.57 -7.65 -1.27
N SER A 21 -32.00 -7.30 -2.42
CA SER A 21 -32.01 -5.91 -2.90
C SER A 21 -33.31 -5.71 -3.68
N GLU A 22 -33.87 -4.49 -3.65
CA GLU A 22 -35.10 -4.18 -4.40
C GLU A 22 -34.93 -4.29 -5.93
N ASP A 23 -33.68 -4.36 -6.40
CA ASP A 23 -33.30 -4.46 -7.82
C ASP A 23 -32.88 -5.89 -8.25
N ASP A 24 -32.79 -6.86 -7.33
CA ASP A 24 -32.48 -8.25 -7.68
C ASP A 24 -33.78 -9.01 -7.99
N GLU A 25 -34.01 -9.37 -9.26
CA GLU A 25 -35.12 -10.23 -9.69
C GLU A 25 -35.02 -11.67 -9.15
N GLU A 26 -33.89 -12.02 -8.52
CA GLU A 26 -33.63 -13.32 -7.93
C GLU A 26 -34.03 -13.30 -6.44
N ALA A 27 -35.00 -14.16 -6.07
CA ALA A 27 -35.43 -14.30 -4.68
C ALA A 27 -34.20 -14.56 -3.77
N PRO A 28 -34.12 -13.91 -2.59
CA PRO A 28 -33.00 -14.12 -1.68
C PRO A 28 -32.85 -15.62 -1.40
N PRO A 29 -31.62 -16.15 -1.38
CA PRO A 29 -31.41 -17.56 -1.12
C PRO A 29 -32.09 -17.94 0.21
N PRO A 30 -32.72 -19.13 0.30
CA PRO A 30 -33.38 -19.55 1.51
C PRO A 30 -32.35 -19.59 2.66
N ARG A 31 -32.68 -18.92 3.77
CA ARG A 31 -31.83 -18.89 4.96
C ARG A 31 -31.52 -20.31 5.47
N GLY A 32 -30.34 -20.46 6.05
CA GLY A 32 -29.92 -21.71 6.70
C GLY A 32 -29.25 -22.74 5.79
N PHE A 33 -28.42 -22.30 4.85
CA PHE A 33 -27.53 -23.19 4.08
C PHE A 33 -26.06 -22.79 4.23
N GLY A 34 -25.51 -22.97 5.44
CA GLY A 34 -24.10 -22.69 5.72
C GLY A 34 -23.74 -21.21 5.58
N GLU A 35 -24.69 -20.34 5.88
CA GLU A 35 -24.56 -18.88 5.85
C GLU A 35 -23.60 -18.37 6.94
N GLY A 36 -23.41 -19.19 7.97
CA GLY A 36 -22.51 -18.94 9.08
C GLY A 36 -23.25 -18.36 10.28
N VAL A 37 -23.47 -19.21 11.28
CA VAL A 37 -24.08 -18.84 12.57
C VAL A 37 -23.34 -17.70 13.28
N SER A 38 -22.07 -17.45 12.94
CA SER A 38 -21.34 -16.29 13.47
C SER A 38 -21.99 -14.95 13.13
N PHE A 39 -22.71 -14.83 12.00
CA PHE A 39 -23.47 -13.61 11.71
C PHE A 39 -24.72 -13.47 12.58
N ASP A 40 -25.42 -14.58 12.83
CA ASP A 40 -26.56 -14.58 13.75
C ASP A 40 -26.10 -14.19 15.17
N ALA A 41 -24.91 -14.63 15.58
CA ALA A 41 -24.31 -14.26 16.86
C ALA A 41 -24.01 -12.76 16.94
N ILE A 42 -23.46 -12.18 15.87
CA ILE A 42 -23.21 -10.74 15.75
C ILE A 42 -24.53 -9.96 15.80
N ASP A 43 -25.53 -10.37 15.02
CA ASP A 43 -26.83 -9.70 14.99
C ASP A 43 -27.52 -9.79 16.35
N ALA A 44 -27.46 -10.93 17.04
CA ALA A 44 -28.00 -11.07 18.40
C ALA A 44 -27.25 -10.22 19.42
N PHE A 45 -25.91 -10.17 19.35
CA PHE A 45 -25.12 -9.30 20.21
C PHE A 45 -25.53 -7.83 20.05
N LEU A 46 -25.68 -7.35 18.81
CA LEU A 46 -26.06 -5.96 18.51
C LEU A 46 -27.51 -5.63 18.90
N ASN A 47 -28.45 -6.56 18.71
CA ASN A 47 -29.88 -6.28 18.90
C ASN A 47 -30.41 -6.64 20.29
N THR A 48 -29.85 -7.66 20.93
CA THR A 48 -30.36 -8.24 22.19
C THR A 48 -29.31 -8.30 23.28
N THR A 49 -28.10 -7.77 23.07
CA THR A 49 -26.97 -7.83 24.00
C THR A 49 -26.59 -9.25 24.43
N GLN A 50 -26.93 -10.26 23.63
CA GLN A 50 -26.58 -11.64 23.92
C GLN A 50 -25.06 -11.83 23.72
N PRO A 51 -24.28 -12.11 24.78
CA PRO A 51 -22.81 -12.08 24.71
C PRO A 51 -22.24 -13.31 23.98
N VAL A 52 -22.95 -14.44 24.06
CA VAL A 52 -22.50 -15.74 23.51
C VAL A 52 -23.65 -16.44 22.81
N MET A 53 -23.38 -16.93 21.61
CA MET A 53 -24.25 -17.85 20.88
C MET A 53 -23.68 -19.27 20.94
N HIS A 54 -24.50 -20.19 21.41
CA HIS A 54 -24.17 -21.62 21.51
C HIS A 54 -25.10 -22.46 20.64
N VAL A 55 -24.52 -23.25 19.75
CA VAL A 55 -25.21 -24.28 18.97
C VAL A 55 -24.84 -25.64 19.55
N PRO A 56 -25.73 -26.29 20.31
CA PRO A 56 -25.41 -27.55 21.00
C PRO A 56 -25.22 -28.75 20.06
N CYS A 57 -25.73 -28.67 18.82
CA CYS A 57 -25.53 -29.66 17.78
C CYS A 57 -25.31 -28.97 16.43
N ALA A 58 -24.04 -28.86 16.02
CA ALA A 58 -23.60 -28.11 14.85
C ALA A 58 -24.20 -28.66 13.54
N VAL A 59 -24.24 -29.99 13.38
CA VAL A 59 -24.81 -30.65 12.18
C VAL A 59 -26.33 -30.54 12.07
N ALA A 60 -27.02 -30.35 13.20
CA ALA A 60 -28.47 -30.15 13.20
C ALA A 60 -28.86 -28.72 12.80
N ASN A 61 -27.95 -27.76 12.97
CA ASN A 61 -28.16 -26.38 12.56
C ASN A 61 -27.61 -26.15 11.15
N ARG A 62 -28.52 -26.06 10.17
CA ARG A 62 -28.15 -25.92 8.76
C ARG A 62 -27.44 -24.59 8.44
N SER A 63 -27.54 -23.58 9.31
CA SER A 63 -26.79 -22.32 9.17
C SER A 63 -25.30 -22.46 9.49
N VAL A 64 -24.87 -23.54 10.16
CA VAL A 64 -23.46 -23.75 10.50
C VAL A 64 -22.67 -24.05 9.22
N LYS A 65 -21.65 -23.24 8.96
CA LYS A 65 -20.72 -23.46 7.86
C LYS A 65 -19.56 -24.34 8.32
N PHE A 66 -19.43 -25.52 7.71
CA PHE A 66 -18.24 -26.36 7.86
C PHE A 66 -17.26 -26.04 6.74
N PHE A 67 -16.02 -25.69 7.11
CA PHE A 67 -14.92 -25.49 6.16
C PHE A 67 -14.20 -26.80 5.78
N GLY A 68 -14.68 -27.93 6.28
CA GLY A 68 -14.20 -29.28 6.05
C GLY A 68 -15.36 -30.28 6.11
N ILE A 69 -15.06 -31.55 6.41
CA ILE A 69 -16.08 -32.59 6.53
C ILE A 69 -16.98 -32.29 7.74
N PRO A 70 -18.32 -32.25 7.57
CA PRO A 70 -19.24 -32.08 8.69
C PRO A 70 -19.05 -33.16 9.75
N ARG A 71 -18.99 -32.76 11.02
CA ARG A 71 -18.84 -33.64 12.18
C ARG A 71 -19.84 -33.29 13.26
N THR A 72 -20.23 -34.26 14.06
CA THR A 72 -21.06 -34.08 15.25
C THR A 72 -20.27 -33.35 16.36
N GLY A 73 -20.99 -32.61 17.21
CA GLY A 73 -20.41 -31.72 18.22
C GLY A 73 -21.19 -30.41 18.30
N ALA A 74 -20.69 -29.48 19.10
CA ALA A 74 -21.26 -28.15 19.31
C ALA A 74 -20.36 -27.05 18.76
N PHE A 75 -20.91 -25.86 18.59
CA PHE A 75 -20.21 -24.66 18.14
C PHE A 75 -20.57 -23.49 19.05
N VAL A 76 -19.58 -22.70 19.45
CA VAL A 76 -19.77 -21.50 20.26
C VAL A 76 -19.13 -20.30 19.58
N CYS A 77 -19.76 -19.15 19.74
CA CYS A 77 -19.39 -17.90 19.11
C CYS A 77 -19.64 -16.73 20.08
N ALA A 78 -18.61 -15.97 20.39
CA ALA A 78 -18.66 -14.81 21.28
C ALA A 78 -18.07 -13.59 20.55
N PRO A 79 -18.91 -12.66 20.06
CA PRO A 79 -18.45 -11.40 19.47
C PRO A 79 -17.75 -10.50 20.50
N PHE A 80 -16.82 -9.68 20.03
CA PHE A 80 -16.22 -8.60 20.83
C PHE A 80 -16.22 -7.27 20.08
N VAL A 81 -16.34 -6.19 20.84
CA VAL A 81 -16.47 -4.83 20.33
C VAL A 81 -15.33 -3.92 20.79
N ASP A 82 -15.24 -2.76 20.16
CA ASP A 82 -14.41 -1.65 20.59
C ASP A 82 -15.17 -0.67 21.51
N ALA A 83 -14.56 0.50 21.76
CA ALA A 83 -15.09 1.54 22.63
C ALA A 83 -16.37 2.20 22.08
N ASP A 84 -16.57 2.17 20.76
CA ASP A 84 -17.75 2.71 20.08
C ASP A 84 -18.88 1.66 19.97
N GLY A 85 -18.62 0.44 20.43
CA GLY A 85 -19.55 -0.69 20.31
C GLY A 85 -19.54 -1.33 18.93
N GLU A 86 -18.56 -1.02 18.06
CA GLU A 86 -18.43 -1.67 16.77
C GLU A 86 -17.80 -3.05 16.90
N ILE A 87 -18.32 -4.02 16.14
CA ILE A 87 -17.83 -5.41 16.17
C ILE A 87 -16.44 -5.47 15.52
N LYS A 88 -15.42 -5.75 16.34
CA LYS A 88 -14.04 -5.94 15.90
C LYS A 88 -13.73 -7.37 15.49
N GLY A 89 -14.44 -8.34 16.08
CA GLY A 89 -14.27 -9.73 15.73
C GLY A 89 -15.13 -10.67 16.56
N VAL A 90 -14.80 -11.95 16.45
CA VAL A 90 -15.53 -13.04 17.08
C VAL A 90 -14.52 -14.08 17.57
N ILE A 91 -14.73 -14.56 18.80
CA ILE A 91 -14.06 -15.75 19.32
C ILE A 91 -14.96 -16.95 19.07
N SER A 92 -14.45 -17.96 18.39
CA SER A 92 -15.22 -19.17 18.10
C SER A 92 -14.42 -20.41 18.44
N ALA A 93 -15.15 -21.43 18.91
CA ALA A 93 -14.61 -22.75 19.16
C ALA A 93 -15.67 -23.80 18.87
N ASP A 94 -15.23 -25.04 18.74
CA ASP A 94 -16.11 -26.17 18.52
C ASP A 94 -15.65 -27.39 19.29
N THR A 95 -16.57 -28.34 19.47
CA THR A 95 -16.31 -29.67 20.04
C THR A 95 -16.47 -30.75 18.98
N LEU A 96 -16.18 -30.44 17.71
CA LEU A 96 -16.42 -31.34 16.59
C LEU A 96 -15.59 -32.62 16.73
N GLY A 97 -16.26 -33.77 16.75
CA GLY A 97 -15.66 -35.09 16.99
C GLY A 97 -15.53 -35.46 18.47
N LEU A 98 -15.94 -34.60 19.41
CA LEU A 98 -16.07 -34.92 20.83
C LEU A 98 -17.52 -35.25 21.23
N ASP A 99 -18.48 -35.02 20.33
CA ASP A 99 -19.90 -35.37 20.47
C ASP A 99 -20.57 -34.90 21.78
N ARG A 100 -20.13 -33.75 22.30
CA ARG A 100 -20.68 -33.13 23.51
C ARG A 100 -21.00 -31.64 23.31
N PRO A 101 -22.00 -31.09 24.02
CA PRO A 101 -22.18 -29.65 24.12
C PRO A 101 -21.07 -29.00 24.96
N PHE A 102 -20.98 -27.67 24.88
CA PHE A 102 -20.23 -26.87 25.84
C PHE A 102 -20.95 -26.85 27.20
N THR A 103 -20.19 -26.84 28.29
CA THR A 103 -20.72 -26.65 29.65
C THR A 103 -20.99 -25.17 29.93
N GLU A 104 -21.81 -24.87 30.95
CA GLU A 104 -22.07 -23.47 31.34
C GLU A 104 -20.79 -22.73 31.77
N GLU A 105 -19.86 -23.41 32.44
CA GLU A 105 -18.55 -22.86 32.80
C GLU A 105 -17.71 -22.52 31.56
N GLU A 106 -17.72 -23.38 30.53
CA GLU A 106 -17.04 -23.12 29.27
C GLU A 106 -17.68 -21.91 28.55
N LEU A 107 -19.01 -21.82 28.51
CA LEU A 107 -19.71 -20.69 27.89
C LEU A 107 -19.42 -19.35 28.61
N THR A 108 -19.40 -19.37 29.94
CA THR A 108 -19.03 -18.21 30.77
C THR A 108 -17.58 -17.78 30.53
N LEU A 109 -16.69 -18.76 30.32
CA LEU A 109 -15.31 -18.47 29.95
C LEU A 109 -15.23 -17.76 28.59
N PHE A 110 -15.99 -18.19 27.58
CA PHE A 110 -16.01 -17.51 26.27
C PHE A 110 -16.47 -16.06 26.37
N GLU A 111 -17.50 -15.77 27.16
CA GLU A 111 -17.96 -14.40 27.44
C GLU A 111 -16.84 -13.55 28.09
N SER A 112 -16.19 -14.09 29.12
CA SER A 112 -15.10 -13.42 29.82
C SER A 112 -13.90 -13.15 28.90
N VAL A 113 -13.51 -14.13 28.07
CA VAL A 113 -12.42 -13.98 27.12
C VAL A 113 -12.78 -12.94 26.05
N ALA A 114 -13.99 -12.97 25.48
CA ALA A 114 -14.42 -11.98 24.49
C ALA A 114 -14.40 -10.55 25.06
N THR A 115 -14.86 -10.38 26.30
CA THR A 115 -14.82 -9.09 27.01
C THR A 115 -13.37 -8.61 27.19
N GLN A 116 -12.49 -9.46 27.73
CA GLN A 116 -11.09 -9.10 27.96
C GLN A 116 -10.32 -8.80 26.66
N VAL A 117 -10.63 -9.52 25.58
CA VAL A 117 -10.07 -9.24 24.25
C VAL A 117 -10.56 -7.90 23.73
N GLY A 118 -11.85 -7.58 23.85
CA GLY A 118 -12.40 -6.26 23.49
C GLY A 118 -11.70 -5.13 24.25
N GLU A 119 -11.59 -5.24 25.58
CA GLU A 119 -10.87 -4.25 26.41
C GLU A 119 -9.39 -4.11 26.02
N ALA A 120 -8.73 -5.23 25.71
CA ALA A 120 -7.35 -5.21 25.24
C ALA A 120 -7.21 -4.50 23.89
N CYS A 121 -8.12 -4.78 22.94
CA CYS A 121 -8.17 -4.08 21.65
C CYS A 121 -8.33 -2.58 21.84
N ILE A 122 -9.24 -2.13 22.71
CA ILE A 122 -9.45 -0.70 23.01
C ILE A 122 -8.16 -0.06 23.52
N ARG A 123 -7.47 -0.69 24.49
CA ARG A 123 -6.21 -0.14 25.02
C ARG A 123 -5.12 -0.04 23.95
N VAL A 124 -5.00 -1.05 23.10
CA VAL A 124 -4.01 -1.08 22.02
C VAL A 124 -4.32 0.00 20.97
N GLU A 125 -5.57 0.11 20.54
CA GLU A 125 -5.98 1.11 19.54
C GLU A 125 -5.81 2.53 20.07
N ALA A 126 -6.15 2.79 21.35
CA ALA A 126 -5.93 4.08 21.99
C ALA A 126 -4.44 4.44 22.04
N ALA A 127 -3.58 3.52 22.49
CA ALA A 127 -2.13 3.75 22.56
C ALA A 127 -1.52 4.02 21.17
N LEU A 128 -1.89 3.23 20.16
CA LEU A 128 -1.43 3.43 18.79
C LEU A 128 -1.95 4.74 18.19
N GLY A 129 -3.19 5.13 18.51
CA GLY A 129 -3.78 6.40 18.07
C GLY A 129 -3.07 7.61 18.68
N GLU A 130 -2.78 7.58 19.98
CA GLU A 130 -2.04 8.66 20.65
C GLU A 130 -0.63 8.82 20.09
N GLU A 131 0.10 7.70 19.95
CA GLU A 131 1.43 7.70 19.34
C GLU A 131 1.39 8.25 17.90
N HIS A 132 0.40 7.84 17.10
CA HIS A 132 0.22 8.35 15.74
C HIS A 132 -0.03 9.86 15.69
N LEU A 133 -0.84 10.41 16.60
CA LEU A 133 -1.09 11.85 16.66
C LEU A 133 0.18 12.63 17.03
N GLN A 134 0.96 12.13 18.00
CA GLN A 134 2.22 12.75 18.40
C GLN A 134 3.24 12.74 17.24
N LEU A 135 3.40 11.59 16.57
CA LEU A 135 4.27 11.46 15.41
C LEU A 135 3.82 12.36 14.25
N THR A 136 2.52 12.42 13.98
CA THR A 136 1.97 13.27 12.90
C THR A 136 2.21 14.74 13.19
N ALA A 137 2.03 15.19 14.44
CA ALA A 137 2.33 16.55 14.83
C ALA A 137 3.82 16.88 14.65
N ALA A 138 4.71 15.98 15.09
CA ALA A 138 6.15 16.13 14.91
C ALA A 138 6.54 16.20 13.42
N LEU A 139 5.93 15.37 12.57
CA LEU A 139 6.16 15.40 11.13
C LEU A 139 5.68 16.69 10.47
N LEU A 140 4.53 17.22 10.89
CA LEU A 140 4.03 18.49 10.36
C LEU A 140 5.02 19.63 10.64
N THR A 141 5.53 19.71 11.88
CA THR A 141 6.56 20.69 12.25
C THR A 141 7.85 20.47 11.44
N ALA A 142 8.36 19.24 11.37
CA ALA A 142 9.56 18.94 10.59
C ALA A 142 9.40 19.26 9.09
N ASN A 143 8.20 19.05 8.54
CA ASN A 143 7.89 19.40 7.16
C ASN A 143 7.89 20.92 6.95
N GLU A 144 7.35 21.72 7.87
CA GLU A 144 7.40 23.18 7.78
C GLU A 144 8.85 23.69 7.75
N GLU A 145 9.73 23.12 8.58
CA GLU A 145 11.17 23.41 8.57
C GLU A 145 11.83 22.98 7.25
N SER A 146 11.49 21.78 6.76
CA SER A 146 11.93 21.25 5.46
C SER A 146 11.55 22.17 4.30
N GLN A 147 10.36 22.76 4.29
CA GLN A 147 9.94 23.68 3.22
C GLN A 147 10.78 24.98 3.19
N SER A 148 11.23 25.45 4.35
CA SER A 148 12.13 26.61 4.42
C SER A 148 13.52 26.30 3.85
N ASP A 149 14.05 25.11 4.15
CA ASP A 149 15.31 24.61 3.59
C ASP A 149 15.19 24.41 2.07
N LEU A 150 14.11 23.79 1.60
CA LEU A 150 13.83 23.59 0.18
C LEU A 150 13.80 24.91 -0.59
N LYS A 151 13.15 25.93 -0.03
CA LYS A 151 13.11 27.26 -0.66
C LYS A 151 14.52 27.81 -0.91
N THR A 152 15.41 27.68 0.07
CA THR A 152 16.81 28.11 -0.05
C THR A 152 17.53 27.33 -1.15
N ARG A 153 17.39 26.00 -1.16
CA ARG A 153 17.99 25.14 -2.22
C ARG A 153 17.44 25.45 -3.61
N LEU A 154 16.18 25.85 -3.73
CA LEU A 154 15.57 26.25 -5.01
C LEU A 154 16.12 27.60 -5.51
N GLU A 155 16.41 28.54 -4.62
CA GLU A 155 17.06 29.82 -4.99
C GLU A 155 18.50 29.59 -5.49
N GLU A 156 19.24 28.68 -4.85
CA GLU A 156 20.57 28.25 -5.30
C GLU A 156 20.50 27.52 -6.64
N ALA A 157 19.57 26.57 -6.78
CA ALA A 157 19.35 25.83 -8.02
C ALA A 157 19.02 26.79 -9.17
N ALA A 158 18.09 27.72 -8.99
CA ALA A 158 17.71 28.69 -10.02
C ALA A 158 18.90 29.53 -10.52
N THR A 159 19.89 29.79 -9.66
CA THR A 159 21.14 30.47 -10.06
C THR A 159 21.97 29.60 -11.00
N ILE A 160 22.13 28.30 -10.68
CA ILE A 160 22.82 27.33 -11.54
C ILE A 160 22.11 27.19 -12.89
N GLU A 161 20.78 27.09 -12.89
CA GLU A 161 19.99 26.95 -14.12
C GLU A 161 20.14 28.17 -15.03
N ALA A 162 20.22 29.38 -14.46
CA ALA A 162 20.46 30.60 -15.23
C ALA A 162 21.84 30.61 -15.92
N GLU A 163 22.85 30.01 -15.29
CA GLU A 163 24.20 29.86 -15.86
C GLU A 163 24.27 28.76 -16.94
N GLU A 164 23.49 27.69 -16.79
CA GLU A 164 23.46 26.53 -17.70
C GLU A 164 22.41 26.64 -18.84
N GLY A 165 21.87 27.84 -19.08
CA GLY A 165 20.96 28.07 -20.22
C GLY A 165 19.49 27.71 -19.96
N GLY A 166 19.09 27.54 -18.69
CA GLY A 166 17.68 27.41 -18.27
C GLY A 166 17.16 25.98 -18.12
N ASP A 167 18.02 24.96 -18.13
CA ASP A 167 17.65 23.58 -17.80
C ASP A 167 17.17 23.47 -16.35
N LYS A 168 16.02 22.85 -16.11
CA LYS A 168 15.37 22.77 -14.78
C LYS A 168 15.87 21.61 -13.90
N LEU A 169 16.92 20.92 -14.33
CA LEU A 169 17.41 19.71 -13.66
C LEU A 169 17.88 19.99 -12.22
N ALA A 170 18.50 21.14 -11.96
CA ALA A 170 19.00 21.49 -10.63
C ALA A 170 17.86 21.66 -9.61
N SER A 171 16.77 22.35 -9.99
CA SER A 171 15.60 22.54 -9.14
C SER A 171 14.87 21.22 -8.88
N LEU A 172 14.73 20.38 -9.91
CA LEU A 172 14.13 19.05 -9.77
C LEU A 172 14.97 18.16 -8.84
N LYS A 173 16.29 18.24 -8.93
CA LYS A 173 17.22 17.56 -8.02
C LYS A 173 17.08 18.03 -6.58
N ALA A 174 16.97 19.33 -6.35
CA ALA A 174 16.76 19.89 -5.01
C ALA A 174 15.44 19.39 -4.38
N LYS A 175 14.34 19.38 -5.14
CA LYS A 175 13.04 18.86 -4.67
C LYS A 175 13.09 17.38 -4.35
N TRP A 176 13.65 16.58 -5.26
CA TRP A 176 13.79 15.15 -5.07
C TRP A 176 14.66 14.81 -3.84
N GLN A 177 15.80 15.49 -3.68
CA GLN A 177 16.68 15.28 -2.53
C GLN A 177 15.94 15.59 -1.22
N ARG A 178 15.25 16.72 -1.13
CA ARG A 178 14.48 17.08 0.07
C ARG A 178 13.40 16.05 0.38
N ALA A 179 12.60 15.65 -0.61
CA ALA A 179 11.56 14.64 -0.41
C ALA A 179 12.14 13.28 0.02
N THR A 180 13.33 12.94 -0.47
CA THR A 180 14.06 11.73 -0.09
C THR A 180 14.59 11.82 1.35
N GLU A 181 15.15 12.97 1.75
CA GLU A 181 15.61 13.24 3.11
C GLU A 181 14.46 13.19 4.13
N ASP A 182 13.32 13.82 3.80
CA ASP A 182 12.12 13.86 4.66
C ASP A 182 11.58 12.46 4.99
N LEU A 183 11.60 11.57 4.00
CA LEU A 183 11.16 10.18 4.19
C LEU A 183 12.25 9.27 4.73
N GLY A 184 13.52 9.54 4.42
CA GLY A 184 14.66 8.68 4.77
C GLY A 184 14.94 8.61 6.27
N VAL A 185 14.48 9.60 7.05
CA VAL A 185 14.63 9.65 8.52
C VAL A 185 13.50 8.94 9.27
N LEU A 186 12.45 8.51 8.56
CA LEU A 186 11.29 7.89 9.18
C LEU A 186 11.57 6.44 9.62
N THR A 187 10.81 6.02 10.63
CA THR A 187 10.93 4.71 11.29
C THR A 187 9.64 3.90 11.19
N ASP A 188 9.68 2.62 11.59
CA ASP A 188 8.52 1.72 11.67
C ASP A 188 7.28 2.38 12.31
N ALA A 189 7.50 3.13 13.40
CA ALA A 189 6.44 3.74 14.20
C ALA A 189 5.49 4.62 13.37
N HIS A 190 6.01 5.29 12.35
CA HIS A 190 5.23 6.18 11.48
C HIS A 190 4.21 5.44 10.61
N LEU A 191 4.39 4.14 10.40
CA LEU A 191 3.46 3.29 9.64
C LEU A 191 2.68 2.31 10.51
N THR A 192 3.09 2.07 11.77
CA THR A 192 2.46 1.09 12.66
C THR A 192 0.95 1.30 12.76
N TYR A 193 0.50 2.52 13.05
CA TYR A 193 -0.93 2.82 13.16
C TYR A 193 -1.68 2.53 11.85
N LEU A 194 -1.12 2.97 10.71
CA LEU A 194 -1.72 2.71 9.40
C LEU A 194 -1.85 1.20 9.11
N PHE A 195 -0.84 0.40 9.43
CA PHE A 195 -0.85 -1.04 9.22
C PHE A 195 -1.72 -1.81 10.23
N SER A 196 -2.01 -1.21 11.39
CA SER A 196 -2.97 -1.77 12.36
C SER A 196 -4.41 -1.69 11.86
N ARG A 197 -4.72 -0.79 10.91
CA ARG A 197 -6.08 -0.58 10.41
C ARG A 197 -6.61 -1.76 9.62
N ARG A 198 -7.90 -2.05 9.82
CA ARG A 198 -8.64 -3.02 9.02
C ARG A 198 -8.63 -2.67 7.54
N ALA A 199 -8.83 -1.40 7.19
CA ALA A 199 -8.72 -0.88 5.84
C ALA A 199 -8.26 0.59 5.86
N PRO A 200 -7.36 0.99 4.94
CA PRO A 200 -7.05 2.39 4.67
C PRO A 200 -8.05 2.97 3.66
N THR A 201 -7.98 4.28 3.43
CA THR A 201 -8.69 4.87 2.28
C THR A 201 -8.05 4.39 0.96
N PRO A 202 -8.80 4.39 -0.17
CA PRO A 202 -8.27 3.97 -1.46
C PRO A 202 -7.02 4.74 -1.88
N GLU A 203 -6.96 6.04 -1.59
CA GLU A 203 -5.85 6.94 -1.93
C GLU A 203 -4.58 6.56 -1.17
N VAL A 204 -4.71 6.25 0.12
CA VAL A 204 -3.59 5.81 0.94
C VAL A 204 -3.01 4.49 0.41
N LEU A 205 -3.86 3.54 0.04
CA LEU A 205 -3.40 2.28 -0.58
C LEU A 205 -2.76 2.51 -1.95
N ALA A 206 -3.34 3.39 -2.77
CA ALA A 206 -2.80 3.75 -4.08
C ALA A 206 -1.39 4.31 -3.97
N VAL A 207 -1.14 5.23 -3.03
CA VAL A 207 0.20 5.79 -2.80
C VAL A 207 1.19 4.72 -2.32
N LEU A 208 0.79 3.89 -1.36
CA LEU A 208 1.64 2.77 -0.90
C LEU A 208 1.99 1.84 -2.06
N LYS A 209 1.04 1.53 -2.95
CA LYS A 209 1.29 0.73 -4.16
C LYS A 209 2.23 1.46 -5.12
N ALA A 210 2.04 2.75 -5.36
CA ALA A 210 2.86 3.55 -6.25
C ALA A 210 4.34 3.54 -5.81
N VAL A 211 4.62 3.76 -4.53
CA VAL A 211 5.99 3.69 -3.98
C VAL A 211 6.63 2.33 -4.20
N GLN A 212 5.89 1.24 -3.94
CA GLN A 212 6.40 -0.11 -4.12
C GLN A 212 6.63 -0.45 -5.60
N ALA A 213 5.84 0.11 -6.53
CA ALA A 213 6.05 -0.08 -7.97
C ALA A 213 7.39 0.53 -8.43
N VAL A 214 7.79 1.66 -7.83
CA VAL A 214 9.11 2.26 -8.03
C VAL A 214 10.21 1.39 -7.42
N LEU A 215 10.11 1.08 -6.12
CA LEU A 215 11.20 0.48 -5.34
C LEU A 215 11.38 -1.02 -5.53
N VAL A 216 10.35 -1.74 -5.97
CA VAL A 216 10.33 -3.21 -6.03
C VAL A 216 9.89 -3.67 -7.43
N PRO A 217 10.81 -3.70 -8.42
CA PRO A 217 10.49 -4.09 -9.80
C PRO A 217 9.73 -5.43 -9.93
N PRO A 218 10.06 -6.50 -9.16
CA PRO A 218 9.31 -7.76 -9.23
C PRO A 218 7.83 -7.69 -8.82
N LEU A 219 7.39 -6.61 -8.16
CA LEU A 219 6.00 -6.43 -7.77
C LEU A 219 5.13 -5.77 -8.84
N ARG A 220 5.72 -5.05 -9.80
CA ARG A 220 5.01 -4.19 -10.78
C ARG A 220 3.87 -4.91 -11.52
N ALA A 221 4.06 -6.18 -11.88
CA ALA A 221 3.07 -6.97 -12.61
C ALA A 221 1.82 -7.34 -11.77
N SER A 222 1.94 -7.38 -10.45
CA SER A 222 0.88 -7.85 -9.54
C SER A 222 0.34 -6.78 -8.60
N ILE A 223 1.00 -5.63 -8.51
CA ILE A 223 0.75 -4.67 -7.44
C ILE A 223 -0.64 -4.01 -7.51
N GLU A 224 -1.14 -3.84 -8.72
CA GLU A 224 -2.45 -3.23 -8.98
C GLU A 224 -3.58 -4.03 -8.34
N THR A 225 -3.52 -5.36 -8.44
CA THR A 225 -4.56 -6.26 -7.96
C THR A 225 -4.45 -6.59 -6.47
N LEU A 226 -3.40 -6.13 -5.78
CA LEU A 226 -3.25 -6.38 -4.34
C LEU A 226 -4.34 -5.65 -3.56
N THR A 227 -5.19 -6.40 -2.87
CA THR A 227 -6.08 -5.85 -1.83
C THR A 227 -5.25 -5.43 -0.63
N TRP A 228 -5.83 -4.65 0.30
CA TRP A 228 -5.11 -4.27 1.53
C TRP A 228 -4.61 -5.48 2.34
N ASP A 229 -5.43 -6.53 2.46
CA ASP A 229 -5.02 -7.74 3.16
C ASP A 229 -3.91 -8.50 2.43
N ALA A 230 -3.98 -8.59 1.09
CA ALA A 230 -2.90 -9.18 0.29
C ALA A 230 -1.61 -8.33 0.37
N PHE A 231 -1.73 -7.01 0.43
CA PHE A 231 -0.64 -6.07 0.61
C PHE A 231 0.04 -6.29 1.98
N LYS A 232 -0.75 -6.41 3.06
CA LYS A 232 -0.28 -6.75 4.42
C LYS A 232 0.24 -8.18 4.56
N ALA A 233 -0.19 -9.12 3.74
CA ALA A 233 0.32 -10.50 3.78
C ALA A 233 1.59 -10.70 2.92
N SER A 234 1.83 -9.83 1.95
CA SER A 234 2.94 -9.98 1.00
C SER A 234 4.31 -9.77 1.67
N THR A 235 5.19 -10.77 1.54
CA THR A 235 6.59 -10.71 1.97
C THR A 235 7.48 -9.89 1.05
N LYS A 236 7.00 -9.57 -0.16
CA LYS A 236 7.72 -8.77 -1.15
C LYS A 236 7.54 -7.27 -0.93
N VAL A 237 6.50 -6.86 -0.20
CA VAL A 237 6.21 -5.46 0.09
C VAL A 237 7.15 -4.96 1.17
N LEU A 238 7.90 -3.89 0.88
CA LEU A 238 8.75 -3.21 1.85
C LEU A 238 7.89 -2.48 2.88
N ARG A 239 8.30 -2.47 4.16
CA ARG A 239 7.55 -1.82 5.24
C ARG A 239 8.50 -1.16 6.23
N GLY A 240 7.94 -0.20 6.98
CA GLY A 240 8.64 0.50 8.05
C GLY A 240 9.99 1.04 7.60
N SER A 241 11.00 0.81 8.40
CA SER A 241 12.38 1.28 8.26
C SER A 241 13.03 0.69 7.03
N ALA A 242 12.68 -0.52 6.60
CA ALA A 242 13.20 -1.09 5.36
C ALA A 242 12.68 -0.33 4.13
N LEU A 243 11.42 0.11 4.16
CA LEU A 243 10.85 0.99 3.14
C LEU A 243 11.53 2.36 3.14
N PHE A 244 11.62 3.00 4.31
CA PHE A 244 12.21 4.33 4.44
C PHE A 244 13.71 4.37 4.12
N ALA A 245 14.47 3.38 4.56
CA ALA A 245 15.87 3.24 4.19
C ALA A 245 16.05 3.04 2.68
N LYS A 246 15.14 2.29 2.04
CA LYS A 246 15.18 2.09 0.57
C LYS A 246 14.84 3.38 -0.18
N ILE A 247 13.90 4.18 0.33
CA ILE A 247 13.61 5.53 -0.18
C ILE A 247 14.84 6.43 -0.03
N GLY A 248 15.39 6.52 1.18
CA GLY A 248 16.54 7.37 1.49
C GLY A 248 17.81 7.03 0.71
N ALA A 249 17.97 5.76 0.31
CA ALA A 249 19.08 5.27 -0.51
C ALA A 249 18.74 5.16 -2.01
N TYR A 250 17.55 5.58 -2.44
CA TYR A 250 17.17 5.54 -3.83
C TYR A 250 18.00 6.57 -4.61
N ASP A 251 18.52 6.20 -5.78
CA ASP A 251 19.26 7.10 -6.66
C ASP A 251 18.56 7.16 -8.01
N VAL A 252 17.76 8.21 -8.21
CA VAL A 252 17.05 8.44 -9.46
C VAL A 252 17.99 8.73 -10.63
N MET A 253 19.21 9.20 -10.35
CA MET A 253 20.20 9.47 -11.41
C MET A 253 20.77 8.18 -11.99
N ALA A 254 20.66 7.05 -11.29
CA ALA A 254 21.06 5.73 -11.78
C ALA A 254 19.98 5.06 -12.67
N GLU A 255 18.76 5.62 -12.75
CA GLU A 255 17.69 5.02 -13.53
C GLU A 255 17.85 5.24 -15.04
N THR A 256 17.53 4.21 -15.81
CA THR A 256 17.60 4.19 -17.28
C THR A 256 16.23 4.03 -17.93
N SER A 257 15.15 3.96 -17.14
CA SER A 257 13.79 3.73 -17.63
C SER A 257 12.74 4.39 -16.74
N ALA A 258 11.69 4.92 -17.37
CA ALA A 258 10.53 5.50 -16.68
C ALA A 258 9.48 4.45 -16.26
N GLU A 259 9.63 3.16 -16.61
CA GLU A 259 8.59 2.13 -16.45
C GLU A 259 8.02 2.03 -15.02
N GLY A 260 8.90 2.06 -14.01
CA GLY A 260 8.49 2.01 -12.60
C GLY A 260 7.65 3.21 -12.20
N PHE A 261 7.97 4.39 -12.72
CA PHE A 261 7.27 5.64 -12.46
C PHE A 261 5.95 5.73 -13.21
N ASP A 262 5.91 5.31 -14.47
CA ASP A 262 4.67 5.28 -15.23
C ASP A 262 3.67 4.30 -14.62
N LYS A 263 4.14 3.14 -14.15
CA LYS A 263 3.29 2.23 -13.38
C LYS A 263 2.85 2.86 -12.06
N ALA A 264 3.72 3.58 -11.37
CA ALA A 264 3.38 4.27 -10.12
C ALA A 264 2.29 5.33 -10.33
N ILE A 265 2.40 6.16 -11.37
CA ILE A 265 1.38 7.18 -11.69
C ILE A 265 0.06 6.55 -12.12
N ALA A 266 0.09 5.47 -12.91
CA ALA A 266 -1.13 4.76 -13.32
C ALA A 266 -1.91 4.15 -12.14
N LEU A 267 -1.27 3.96 -10.97
CA LEU A 267 -1.92 3.48 -9.76
C LEU A 267 -2.58 4.60 -8.95
N LEU A 268 -2.20 5.86 -9.19
CA LEU A 268 -2.73 7.01 -8.49
C LEU A 268 -4.03 7.48 -9.15
N PRO A 269 -5.01 7.99 -8.38
CA PRO A 269 -6.16 8.68 -8.95
C PRO A 269 -5.72 9.88 -9.79
N GLU A 270 -6.40 10.12 -10.92
CA GLU A 270 -6.12 11.29 -11.79
C GLU A 270 -6.28 12.60 -11.01
N GLU A 271 -7.36 12.70 -10.23
CA GLU A 271 -7.62 13.80 -9.30
C GLU A 271 -7.49 13.26 -7.87
N MET A 272 -6.35 13.56 -7.24
CA MET A 272 -6.11 13.19 -5.86
C MET A 272 -6.28 14.39 -4.95
N ASP A 273 -7.23 14.29 -4.02
CA ASP A 273 -7.41 15.28 -2.96
C ASP A 273 -6.26 15.16 -1.95
N GLU A 274 -5.25 16.00 -2.12
CA GLU A 274 -4.07 16.03 -1.27
C GLU A 274 -4.37 16.42 0.17
N GLU A 275 -5.38 17.26 0.40
CA GLU A 275 -5.79 17.66 1.75
C GLU A 275 -6.51 16.51 2.46
N ALA A 276 -7.35 15.76 1.74
CA ALA A 276 -7.93 14.52 2.26
C ALA A 276 -6.85 13.47 2.54
N LEU A 277 -5.88 13.28 1.63
CA LEU A 277 -4.76 12.36 1.83
C LEU A 277 -3.91 12.77 3.04
N LYS A 278 -3.58 14.06 3.16
CA LYS A 278 -2.81 14.62 4.29
C LYS A 278 -3.51 14.38 5.63
N LYS A 279 -4.83 14.52 5.68
CA LYS A 279 -5.64 14.20 6.88
C LYS A 279 -5.70 12.70 7.17
N ALA A 280 -5.75 11.87 6.12
CA ALA A 280 -5.83 10.42 6.27
C ALA A 280 -4.48 9.79 6.66
N SER A 281 -3.38 10.28 6.10
CA SER A 281 -2.01 9.84 6.39
C SER A 281 -1.00 10.86 5.86
N PHE A 282 -0.42 11.64 6.77
CA PHE A 282 0.62 12.61 6.40
C PHE A 282 1.87 11.94 5.81
N VAL A 283 2.22 10.74 6.29
CA VAL A 283 3.32 9.94 5.72
C VAL A 283 3.05 9.58 4.26
N CYS A 284 1.82 9.21 3.91
CA CYS A 284 1.46 8.93 2.53
C CYS A 284 1.43 10.20 1.67
N PHE A 285 1.06 11.34 2.23
CA PHE A 285 1.22 12.62 1.54
C PHE A 285 2.70 12.92 1.20
N LEU A 286 3.64 12.72 2.14
CA LEU A 286 5.07 12.87 1.87
C LEU A 286 5.57 11.86 0.82
N MET A 287 5.10 10.61 0.89
CA MET A 287 5.40 9.59 -0.12
C MET A 287 4.89 9.97 -1.51
N LEU A 288 3.70 10.57 -1.61
CA LEU A 288 3.16 11.05 -2.87
C LEU A 288 4.04 12.14 -3.48
N GLN A 289 4.47 13.11 -2.66
CA GLN A 289 5.41 14.15 -3.10
C GLN A 289 6.69 13.53 -3.62
N TRP A 290 7.27 12.58 -2.86
CA TRP A 290 8.47 11.86 -3.30
C TRP A 290 8.27 11.16 -4.65
N VAL A 291 7.17 10.43 -4.86
CA VAL A 291 6.90 9.76 -6.16
C VAL A 291 6.84 10.78 -7.31
N ARG A 292 6.16 11.91 -7.10
CA ARG A 292 6.00 12.96 -8.13
C ARG A 292 7.32 13.64 -8.46
N GLU A 293 8.08 14.04 -7.45
CA GLU A 293 9.38 14.71 -7.66
C GLU A 293 10.42 13.76 -8.24
N THR A 294 10.45 12.49 -7.79
CA THR A 294 11.33 11.46 -8.35
C THR A 294 11.01 11.22 -9.83
N ARG A 295 9.72 11.12 -10.19
CA ARG A 295 9.31 10.98 -11.59
C ARG A 295 9.69 12.20 -12.43
N ALA A 296 9.40 13.41 -11.94
CA ALA A 296 9.68 14.64 -12.66
C ALA A 296 11.18 14.74 -13.00
N LEU A 297 12.04 14.42 -12.04
CA LEU A 297 13.49 14.37 -12.25
C LEU A 297 13.91 13.25 -13.21
N CYS A 298 13.37 12.04 -13.07
CA CYS A 298 13.67 10.92 -13.97
C CYS A 298 13.32 11.26 -15.43
N VAL A 299 12.13 11.82 -15.68
CA VAL A 299 11.69 12.21 -17.03
C VAL A 299 12.59 13.30 -17.61
N ALA A 300 12.86 14.37 -16.85
CA ALA A 300 13.72 15.46 -17.32
C ALA A 300 15.15 14.95 -17.62
N LYS A 301 15.68 14.07 -16.77
CA LYS A 301 16.98 13.43 -16.96
C LYS A 301 17.02 12.62 -18.26
N LEU A 302 16.05 11.73 -18.48
CA LEU A 302 16.01 10.88 -19.68
C LEU A 302 15.84 11.70 -20.95
N GLN A 303 15.03 12.78 -20.92
CA GLN A 303 14.88 13.70 -22.04
C GLN A 303 16.21 14.40 -22.38
N LYS A 304 16.94 14.88 -21.36
CA LYS A 304 18.25 15.49 -21.55
C LYS A 304 19.26 14.50 -22.15
N GLU A 305 19.31 13.27 -21.64
CA GLU A 305 20.18 12.22 -22.19
C GLU A 305 19.84 11.88 -23.65
N GLU A 306 18.57 11.89 -24.02
CA GLU A 306 18.11 11.69 -25.40
C GLU A 306 18.51 12.86 -26.32
N GLU A 307 18.34 14.11 -25.87
CA GLU A 307 18.74 15.31 -26.59
C GLU A 307 20.26 15.37 -26.81
N GLU A 308 21.05 15.07 -25.77
CA GLU A 308 22.52 15.02 -25.86
C GLU A 308 22.98 13.90 -26.80
N ALA A 309 22.34 12.73 -26.77
CA ALA A 309 22.64 11.63 -27.69
C ALA A 309 22.29 11.99 -29.14
N ALA A 310 21.16 12.66 -29.39
CA ALA A 310 20.77 13.13 -30.71
C ALA A 310 21.74 14.19 -31.26
N ALA A 311 22.14 15.16 -30.44
CA ALA A 311 23.13 16.16 -30.80
C ALA A 311 24.51 15.55 -31.11
N ALA A 312 24.94 14.56 -30.32
CA ALA A 312 26.18 13.83 -30.57
C ALA A 312 26.14 13.03 -31.88
N ALA A 313 24.99 12.41 -32.20
CA ALA A 313 24.80 11.69 -33.46
C ALA A 313 24.82 12.64 -34.68
N GLU A 314 24.18 13.81 -34.57
CA GLU A 314 24.23 14.84 -35.62
C GLU A 314 25.64 15.37 -35.84
N ALA A 315 26.39 15.64 -34.76
CA ALA A 315 27.78 16.08 -34.84
C ALA A 315 28.69 15.01 -35.47
N ALA A 316 28.48 13.73 -35.15
CA ALA A 316 29.21 12.62 -35.77
C ALA A 316 28.91 12.50 -37.27
N ALA A 317 27.64 12.61 -37.67
CA ALA A 317 27.24 12.60 -39.07
C ALA A 317 27.82 13.78 -39.86
N ALA A 318 27.86 14.98 -39.27
CA ALA A 318 28.48 16.15 -39.87
C ALA A 318 29.99 15.99 -40.05
N ALA A 319 30.68 15.38 -39.07
CA ALA A 319 32.10 15.07 -39.16
C ALA A 319 32.41 14.04 -40.25
N GLU A 320 31.58 13.00 -40.39
CA GLU A 320 31.72 11.99 -41.45
C GLU A 320 31.51 12.60 -42.84
N ALA A 321 30.48 13.44 -43.01
CA ALA A 321 30.23 14.14 -44.27
C ALA A 321 31.39 15.09 -44.65
N ALA A 322 31.96 15.80 -43.67
CA ALA A 322 33.13 16.67 -43.90
C ALA A 322 34.38 15.87 -44.29
N ALA A 323 34.60 14.70 -43.67
CA ALA A 323 35.71 13.81 -44.04
C ALA A 323 35.55 13.22 -45.45
N ALA A 324 34.33 12.85 -45.84
CA ALA A 324 34.03 12.38 -47.19
C ALA A 324 34.27 13.48 -48.26
N ALA A 325 33.84 14.71 -48.00
CA ALA A 325 34.06 15.84 -48.90
C ALA A 325 35.55 16.20 -49.05
N ALA A 326 36.35 16.08 -47.98
CA ALA A 326 37.80 16.29 -48.04
C ALA A 326 38.50 15.22 -48.89
N ALA A 327 38.07 13.95 -48.80
CA ALA A 327 38.62 12.86 -49.60
C ALA A 327 38.32 12.99 -51.10
N GLU A 328 37.15 13.52 -51.48
CA GLU A 328 36.84 13.81 -52.89
C GLU A 328 37.68 14.96 -53.46
N ALA A 329 38.02 15.97 -52.64
CA ALA A 329 38.85 17.10 -53.07
C ALA A 329 40.32 16.71 -53.31
N GLU A 330 40.84 15.71 -52.60
CA GLU A 330 42.24 15.24 -52.73
C GLU A 330 42.42 14.25 -53.90
N GLY A 331 41.32 13.68 -54.43
CA GLY A 331 41.32 12.79 -55.60
C GLY A 331 41.19 13.48 -56.95
N ALA A 332 41.08 14.81 -57.01
CA ALA A 332 40.97 15.54 -58.27
C ALA A 332 42.32 15.53 -59.03
N PRO A 333 42.40 14.96 -60.25
CA PRO A 333 43.65 14.88 -61.00
C PRO A 333 44.11 16.30 -61.35
N THR A 334 45.31 16.66 -60.90
CA THR A 334 46.04 17.80 -61.46
C THR A 334 46.40 17.46 -62.90
N ASP A 335 45.60 17.92 -63.85
CA ASP A 335 45.98 17.93 -65.26
C ASP A 335 47.25 18.79 -65.40
N GLU A 336 48.41 18.12 -65.43
CA GLU A 336 49.66 18.71 -65.90
C GLU A 336 49.45 19.13 -67.36
N VAL A 337 49.21 20.42 -67.56
CA VAL A 337 49.33 21.06 -68.87
C VAL A 337 50.83 21.09 -69.22
N THR A 338 51.28 20.08 -69.95
CA THR A 338 52.57 20.12 -70.64
C THR A 338 52.43 20.97 -71.91
N ASP A 339 53.11 22.12 -71.92
CA ASP A 339 53.45 22.92 -73.12
C ASP A 339 54.40 22.17 -74.06
#